data_AF-A0A9R1B2M6-F1
#
_entry.id   AF-A0A9R1B2M6-F1
#
_cell.length_a   1.000
_cell.length_b   1.000
_cell.length_c   1.000
_cell.angle_alpha   90.00
_cell.angle_beta   90.00
_cell.angle_gamma   90.00
#
_symmetry.space_group_name_H-M   'P 1'
#
loop_
_entity.id
_entity.type
_entity.pdbx_description
1 polymer ?
#
loop_
_entity_poly.entity_id
_entity_poly.type
_entity_poly.pdbx_seq_one_letter_code
_entity_poly.pdbx_strand_id
1 'polypeptide(L)' 'MLLGSQQRRKLIMMDIPSIFGPGDRSITLYEGINHHPDPDSIFRNKIVAQLGCGNGWISIALAEKWCPSKTSDNLPTV' A
#
# COMPACT_ATOMS: atom_id res chain seq x y z
N MET A 1 -20.61 11.86 18.14
CA MET A 1 -20.34 12.38 16.78
C MET A 1 -18.91 12.89 16.73
N LEU A 2 -17.98 12.13 16.13
CA LEU A 2 -16.70 12.65 15.64
C LEU A 2 -16.31 11.83 14.41
N LEU A 3 -17.10 11.94 13.34
CA LEU A 3 -16.66 11.45 12.04
C LEU A 3 -15.77 12.55 11.46
N GLY A 4 -14.50 12.57 11.88
CA GLY A 4 -13.48 13.39 11.24
C GLY A 4 -13.35 12.89 9.81
N SER A 5 -14.05 13.53 8.87
CA SER A 5 -13.78 13.38 7.45
C SER A 5 -12.37 13.93 7.22
N GLN A 6 -11.36 13.07 7.40
CA GLN A 6 -10.04 13.32 6.87
C GLN A 6 -10.25 13.51 5.38
N GLN A 7 -10.21 14.76 4.94
CA GLN A 7 -10.47 15.15 3.56
C GLN A 7 -9.37 14.50 2.74
N ARG A 8 -9.69 13.35 2.12
CA ARG A 8 -8.72 12.58 1.35
C ARG A 8 -8.23 13.45 0.21
N ARG A 9 -6.94 13.78 0.24
CA ARG A 9 -6.28 14.52 -0.82
C ARG A 9 -5.98 13.55 -1.95
N LYS A 10 -6.36 13.92 -3.18
CA LYS A 10 -5.96 13.18 -4.38
C LYS A 10 -4.43 13.19 -4.44
N LEU A 11 -3.82 12.01 -4.44
CA LEU A 11 -2.39 11.87 -4.63
C LEU A 11 -2.07 12.03 -6.12
N ILE A 12 -1.04 12.82 -6.41
CA ILE A 12 -0.44 12.89 -7.73
C ILE A 12 0.76 11.96 -7.70
N MET A 13 0.75 10.99 -8.61
CA MET A 13 1.84 10.03 -8.76
C MET A 13 3.06 10.75 -9.34
N MET A 14 4.20 10.61 -8.67
CA MET A 14 5.47 11.08 -9.23
C MET A 14 5.92 10.09 -10.31
N ASP A 15 6.12 10.60 -11.53
CA ASP A 15 6.71 9.84 -12.62
C ASP A 15 8.22 10.10 -12.63
N ILE A 16 9.00 9.08 -12.22
CA ILE A 16 10.46 9.13 -12.17
C ILE A 16 10.97 8.19 -13.25
N PRO A 17 11.82 8.65 -14.19
CA PRO A 17 12.42 7.79 -15.20
C PRO A 17 13.05 6.54 -14.57
N SER A 18 12.84 5.39 -15.23
CA SER A 18 13.36 4.08 -14.79
C SER A 18 12.76 3.52 -13.49
N ILE A 19 11.80 4.19 -12.85
CA ILE A 19 11.01 3.61 -11.75
C ILE A 19 9.75 2.96 -12.32
N PHE A 20 9.50 1.71 -11.94
CA PHE A 20 8.28 1.01 -12.32
C PHE A 20 7.05 1.64 -11.64
N GLY A 21 6.10 2.09 -12.45
CA GLY A 21 4.80 2.59 -12.01
C GLY A 21 3.64 1.65 -12.32
N PRO A 22 2.39 2.16 -12.32
CA PRO A 22 1.23 1.40 -12.77
C PRO A 22 1.38 0.93 -14.21
N GLY A 23 1.10 -0.35 -14.43
CA GLY A 23 1.10 -1.02 -15.73
C GLY A 23 0.63 -2.47 -15.57
N ASP A 24 0.37 -3.16 -16.69
CA ASP A 24 -0.37 -4.44 -16.74
C ASP A 24 0.05 -5.45 -15.66
N ARG A 25 1.35 -5.72 -15.53
CA ARG A 25 1.87 -6.69 -14.55
C ARG A 25 1.58 -6.28 -13.10
N SER A 26 1.74 -5.00 -12.78
CA SER A 26 1.47 -4.48 -11.43
C SER A 26 -0.03 -4.42 -11.13
N ILE A 27 -0.87 -4.18 -12.15
CA ILE A 27 -2.34 -4.20 -12.03
C ILE A 27 -2.79 -5.63 -11.75
N THR A 28 -2.32 -6.62 -12.51
CA THR A 28 -2.62 -8.04 -12.27
C THR A 28 -2.19 -8.49 -10.88
N LEU A 29 -1.02 -8.03 -10.39
CA LEU A 29 -0.58 -8.31 -9.02
C LEU A 29 -1.56 -7.75 -7.98
N TYR A 30 -1.96 -6.48 -8.12
CA TYR A 30 -2.90 -5.85 -7.20
C TYR A 30 -4.27 -6.55 -7.20
N GLU A 31 -4.77 -6.94 -8.37
CA GLU A 31 -5.98 -7.75 -8.50
C GLU A 31 -5.85 -9.11 -7.82
N GLY A 32 -4.72 -9.80 -7.99
CA GLY A 32 -4.44 -11.07 -7.30
C GLY A 32 -4.49 -10.93 -5.78
N ILE A 33 -3.92 -9.87 -5.23
CA ILE A 33 -3.99 -9.56 -3.78
C ILE A 33 -5.44 -9.32 -3.35
N ASN A 34 -6.23 -8.62 -4.18
CA ASN A 34 -7.65 -8.34 -3.88
C ASN A 34 -8.55 -9.58 -3.87
N HIS A 35 -8.15 -10.65 -4.55
CA HIS A 35 -8.89 -11.93 -4.57
C HIS A 35 -8.50 -12.87 -3.42
N HIS A 36 -7.56 -12.48 -2.55
CA HIS A 36 -7.20 -13.30 -1.39
C HIS A 36 -8.42 -13.49 -0.47
N PRO A 37 -8.71 -14.74 -0.01
CA PRO A 37 -9.94 -15.04 0.74
C PRO A 37 -10.03 -14.35 2.11
N ASP A 38 -8.89 -13.98 2.68
CA ASP A 38 -8.80 -13.26 3.96
C ASP A 38 -7.67 -12.24 3.94
N PRO A 39 -7.90 -11.02 3.42
CA PRO A 39 -6.87 -9.99 3.36
C PRO A 39 -6.66 -9.29 4.71
N ASP A 40 -7.65 -9.30 5.61
CA ASP A 40 -7.53 -8.66 6.91
C ASP A 40 -6.50 -9.37 7.80
N SER A 41 -6.37 -10.70 7.75
CA SER A 41 -5.34 -11.42 8.51
C SER A 41 -3.90 -11.11 8.06
N ILE A 42 -3.73 -10.70 6.80
CA ILE A 42 -2.43 -10.37 6.21
C ILE A 42 -2.05 -8.92 6.46
N PHE A 43 -2.99 -7.98 6.29
CA PHE A 43 -2.69 -6.57 6.24
C PHE A 43 -3.10 -5.81 7.50
N ARG A 44 -4.30 -6.06 8.04
CA ARG A 44 -4.86 -5.21 9.10
C ARG A 44 -4.06 -5.32 10.38
N ASN A 45 -3.65 -4.18 10.92
CA ASN A 45 -2.82 -4.09 12.14
C ASN A 45 -1.50 -4.89 12.05
N LYS A 46 -1.05 -5.26 10.85
CA LYS A 46 0.24 -5.91 10.61
C LYS A 46 1.25 -4.90 10.10
N ILE A 47 2.53 -5.14 10.41
CA ILE A 47 3.64 -4.42 9.77
C ILE A 47 3.96 -5.17 8.49
N VAL A 48 3.79 -4.52 7.35
CA VAL A 48 3.97 -5.11 6.01
C VAL A 48 4.94 -4.25 5.22
N ALA A 49 5.87 -4.90 4.51
CA ALA A 49 6.78 -4.25 3.59
C ALA A 49 6.57 -4.83 2.18
N GLN A 50 6.56 -3.96 1.16
CA GLN A 50 6.54 -4.35 -0.23
C GLN A 50 7.98 -4.37 -0.78
N LEU A 51 8.50 -5.54 -1.09
CA LEU A 51 9.75 -5.67 -1.85
C LEU A 51 9.51 -5.33 -3.32
N GLY A 52 10.41 -4.55 -3.91
CA GLY A 52 10.27 -4.10 -5.30
C GLY A 52 9.06 -3.18 -5.51
N CYS A 53 8.86 -2.20 -4.62
CA CYS A 53 7.66 -1.35 -4.62
C CYS A 53 7.55 -0.36 -5.79
N GLY A 54 8.62 -0.16 -6.57
CA GLY A 54 8.64 0.83 -7.65
C GLY A 54 8.35 2.23 -7.09
N ASN A 55 7.38 2.93 -7.67
CA ASN A 55 6.91 4.21 -7.14
C ASN A 55 5.93 4.09 -5.95
N GLY A 56 5.72 2.88 -5.43
CA GLY A 56 4.96 2.63 -4.20
C GLY A 56 3.44 2.62 -4.35
N TRP A 57 2.89 2.70 -5.57
CA TRP A 57 1.45 2.86 -5.79
C TRP A 57 0.61 1.74 -5.16
N ILE A 58 1.07 0.50 -5.24
CA ILE A 58 0.39 -0.66 -4.64
C ILE A 58 0.39 -0.48 -3.13
N SER A 59 1.54 -0.21 -2.50
CA SER A 59 1.63 0.01 -1.05
C SER A 59 0.67 1.08 -0.55
N ILE A 60 0.51 2.18 -1.30
CA ILE A 60 -0.46 3.24 -0.98
C ILE A 60 -1.91 2.72 -1.07
N ALA A 61 -2.25 2.02 -2.15
CA ALA A 61 -3.58 1.43 -2.33
C ALA A 61 -3.92 0.39 -1.24
N LEU A 62 -2.96 -0.46 -0.87
CA LEU A 62 -3.08 -1.42 0.24
C LEU A 62 -3.31 -0.70 1.56
N ALA A 63 -2.55 0.37 1.81
CA ALA A 63 -2.65 1.13 3.05
C ALA A 63 -4.03 1.78 3.22
N GLU A 64 -4.58 2.31 2.13
CA GLU A 64 -5.93 2.88 2.12
C GLU A 64 -7.02 1.82 2.34
N LYS A 65 -6.85 0.64 1.74
CA LYS A 65 -7.88 -0.41 1.75
C LYS A 65 -7.91 -1.20 3.05
N TRP A 66 -6.74 -1.51 3.62
CA TRP A 66 -6.61 -2.52 4.68
C TRP A 66 -5.96 -2.04 5.98
N CYS A 67 -5.58 -0.76 6.07
CA CYS A 67 -5.10 -0.14 7.31
C CYS A 67 -3.99 -0.96 8.04
N PRO A 68 -2.83 -1.21 7.40
CA PRO A 68 -1.69 -1.80 8.07
C PRO A 68 -1.16 -0.89 9.19
N SER A 69 -0.41 -1.48 10.11
CA SER A 69 0.21 -0.77 11.23
C SER A 69 1.33 0.13 10.72
N LYS A 70 1.41 1.34 11.28
CA LYS A 70 2.62 2.17 11.15
C LYS A 70 3.79 1.44 11.80
N THR A 71 4.96 1.52 11.18
CA THR A 71 6.21 1.08 11.80
C THR A 71 6.55 1.99 12.97
N SER A 72 7.03 1.42 14.08
CA SER A 72 7.77 2.21 15.07
C SER A 72 9.19 2.47 14.54
N ASP A 73 9.83 3.55 14.98
CA ASP A 73 11.18 3.95 14.53
C ASP A 73 12.30 2.91 14.85
N ASN A 74 11.96 1.81 15.50
CA ASN A 74 12.86 0.70 15.82
C ASN A 74 12.87 -0.36 14.71
N LEU A 75 13.16 0.05 13.48
CA LEU A 75 13.33 -0.92 12.39
C LEU A 75 14.55 -1.80 12.72
N PRO A 76 14.43 -3.14 12.70
CA PRO A 76 15.60 -3.99 12.83
C PRO A 76 16.55 -3.69 11.66
N THR A 77 17.81 -3.39 11.98
CA THR A 77 18.89 -3.33 11.02
C THR A 77 19.01 -4.71 10.37
N VAL A 78 18.72 -4.77 9.07
CA VAL A 78 18.97 -5.95 8.21
C VAL A 78 20.46 -6.17 8.06
#